data_AF-A0AB73N373-F1
#
_entry.id   AF-A0AB73N373-F1
#
_cell.length_a   1.000
_cell.length_b   1.000
_cell.length_c   1.000
_cell.angle_alpha   90.00
_cell.angle_beta   90.00
_cell.angle_gamma   90.00
#
_symmetry.space_group_name_H-M   'P 1'
#
loop_
_entity.id
_entity.type
_entity.pdbx_description
1 polymer ?
#
loop_
_entity_poly.entity_id
_entity_poly.type
_entity_poly.pdbx_seq_one_letter_code
_entity_poly.pdbx_strand_id
1 'polypeptide(L)'
;MADKALYVVGQKRFVQTMRKAGADMQELKEVNRRAADIAKPEAVARAPRGKTGRLAGSIRAGATQKAGIIRAGRKTVPYAGPINYGWPARNIRPRTFVNDAVASTESQWAKEYETFVKKTMNQIKGA
;
A
#
# COMPACT_ATOMS: atom_id res chain seq x y z
N MET A 1 -12.39 18.40 -8.01
CA MET A 1 -11.38 17.77 -8.88
C MET A 1 -10.85 16.57 -8.13
N ALA A 2 -11.07 15.35 -8.64
CA ALA A 2 -10.58 14.13 -8.01
C ALA A 2 -9.09 14.00 -8.34
N ASP A 3 -8.24 14.25 -7.35
CA ASP A 3 -6.79 14.04 -7.53
C ASP A 3 -6.53 12.59 -7.90
N LYS A 4 -5.82 12.43 -9.01
CA LYS A 4 -5.55 11.16 -9.67
C LYS A 4 -4.89 10.20 -8.68
N ALA A 5 -5.55 9.08 -8.40
CA ALA A 5 -4.85 7.88 -8.00
C ALA A 5 -3.85 7.55 -9.12
N LEU A 6 -2.54 7.68 -8.84
CA LEU A 6 -1.48 7.44 -9.80
C LEU A 6 -1.59 6.01 -10.34
N TYR A 7 -1.90 5.89 -11.63
CA TYR A 7 -1.94 4.63 -12.34
C TYR A 7 -0.52 4.27 -12.76
N VAL A 8 0.07 3.23 -12.16
CA VAL A 8 1.38 2.71 -12.60
C VAL A 8 1.19 1.99 -13.93
N VAL A 9 1.37 2.71 -15.03
CA VAL A 9 1.39 2.12 -16.38
C VAL A 9 2.51 1.09 -16.44
N GLY A 10 2.16 -0.17 -16.68
CA GLY A 10 3.14 -1.22 -16.91
C GLY A 10 3.65 -1.94 -15.67
N GLN A 11 3.10 -1.74 -14.46
CA GLN A 11 3.53 -2.53 -13.27
C GLN A 11 3.51 -4.04 -13.51
N LYS A 12 2.43 -4.55 -14.14
CA LYS A 12 2.32 -5.97 -14.49
C LYS A 12 3.43 -6.39 -15.45
N ARG A 13 3.71 -5.56 -16.46
CA ARG A 13 4.76 -5.80 -17.45
C ARG A 13 6.15 -5.72 -16.81
N PHE A 14 6.38 -4.76 -15.93
CA PHE A 14 7.61 -4.59 -15.15
C PHE A 14 7.89 -5.83 -14.29
N VAL A 15 6.93 -6.27 -13.47
CA VAL A 15 7.06 -7.48 -12.65
C VAL A 15 7.33 -8.72 -13.50
N GLN A 16 6.66 -8.84 -14.66
CA GLN A 16 6.90 -9.93 -15.61
C GLN A 16 8.31 -9.87 -16.23
N THR A 17 8.78 -8.70 -16.64
CA THR A 17 10.11 -8.51 -17.21
C THR A 17 11.20 -8.79 -16.18
N MET A 18 11.06 -8.28 -14.96
CA MET A 18 12.00 -8.53 -13.85
C MET A 18 12.10 -10.02 -13.54
N ARG A 19 10.96 -10.72 -13.47
CA ARG A 19 10.94 -12.18 -13.28
C ARG A 19 11.64 -12.92 -14.41
N LYS A 20 11.42 -12.51 -15.67
CA LYS A 20 12.09 -13.11 -16.84
C LYS A 20 13.61 -12.84 -16.84
N ALA A 21 14.03 -11.67 -16.36
CA ALA A 21 15.43 -11.28 -16.24
C ALA A 21 16.14 -11.92 -15.02
N GLY A 22 15.47 -12.81 -14.28
CA GLY A 22 16.05 -13.46 -13.10
C GLY A 22 16.24 -12.53 -11.90
N ALA A 23 15.60 -11.35 -11.89
CA ALA A 23 15.68 -10.42 -10.78
C ALA A 23 15.15 -11.06 -9.49
N ASP A 24 15.76 -10.72 -8.36
CA ASP A 24 15.38 -11.28 -7.06
C ASP A 24 13.97 -10.82 -6.66
N MET A 25 13.02 -11.73 -6.85
CA MET A 25 11.61 -11.50 -6.51
C MET A 25 11.37 -11.45 -4.99
N GLN A 26 12.28 -11.98 -4.17
CA GLN A 26 12.23 -11.80 -2.72
C GLN A 26 12.62 -10.38 -2.35
N GLU A 27 13.65 -9.81 -2.99
CA GLU A 27 14.01 -8.40 -2.79
C GLU A 27 12.82 -7.48 -3.16
N LEU A 28 12.12 -7.74 -4.27
CA LEU A 28 10.93 -6.96 -4.62
C LEU A 28 9.81 -7.09 -3.56
N LYS A 29 9.64 -8.27 -2.96
CA LYS A 29 8.67 -8.46 -1.86
C LYS A 29 9.07 -7.64 -0.62
N GLU A 30 10.35 -7.50 -0.35
CA GLU A 30 10.85 -6.65 0.75
C GLU A 30 10.65 -5.16 0.46
N VAL A 31 10.92 -4.70 -0.77
CA VAL A 31 10.62 -3.32 -1.20
C VAL A 31 9.12 -3.03 -1.01
N ASN A 32 8.26 -3.93 -1.47
CA ASN A 32 6.81 -3.85 -1.28
C ASN A 32 6.42 -3.78 0.20
N ARG A 33 7.15 -4.50 1.06
CA ARG A 33 6.92 -4.48 2.52
C ARG A 33 7.32 -3.15 3.13
N ARG A 34 8.52 -2.63 2.80
CA ARG A 34 8.98 -1.31 3.25
C ARG A 34 8.03 -0.20 2.83
N ALA A 35 7.58 -0.22 1.57
CA ALA A 35 6.57 0.71 1.07
C ALA A 35 5.28 0.69 1.92
N ALA A 36 4.78 -0.49 2.27
CA ALA A 36 3.61 -0.62 3.13
C ALA A 36 3.89 -0.18 4.58
N ASP A 37 5.08 -0.46 5.12
CA ASP A 37 5.47 -0.03 6.46
C ASP A 37 5.62 1.50 6.57
N ILE A 38 5.99 2.19 5.49
CA ILE A 38 5.98 3.66 5.40
C ILE A 38 4.56 4.22 5.44
N ALA A 39 3.63 3.63 4.69
CA ALA A 39 2.25 4.12 4.63
C ALA A 39 1.42 3.80 5.89
N LYS A 40 1.79 2.73 6.63
CA LYS A 40 1.02 2.21 7.77
C LYS A 40 0.82 3.24 8.90
N PRO A 41 1.85 3.95 9.41
CA PRO A 41 1.69 4.94 10.48
C PRO A 41 0.64 6.00 10.14
N GLU A 42 0.64 6.50 8.90
CA GLU A 42 -0.32 7.49 8.44
C GLU A 42 -1.74 6.90 8.39
N ALA A 43 -1.89 5.67 7.93
CA ALA A 43 -3.18 4.98 7.94
C ALA A 43 -3.72 4.79 9.38
N VAL A 44 -2.83 4.52 10.35
CA VAL A 44 -3.17 4.45 11.78
C VAL A 44 -3.54 5.82 12.34
N ALA A 45 -2.84 6.88 11.94
CA ALA A 45 -3.09 8.24 12.40
C ALA A 45 -4.48 8.74 11.94
N ARG A 46 -4.83 8.51 10.67
CA ARG A 46 -6.12 8.90 10.07
C ARG A 46 -7.29 8.01 10.48
N ALA A 47 -7.01 6.82 10.98
CA ALA A 47 -8.07 5.87 11.35
C ALA A 47 -8.96 6.43 12.48
N PRO A 48 -10.29 6.37 12.33
CA PRO A 48 -11.20 6.72 13.40
C PRO A 48 -10.96 5.84 14.64
N ARG A 49 -10.70 6.46 15.79
CA ARG A 49 -10.43 5.72 17.03
C ARG A 49 -11.72 5.30 17.75
N GLY A 50 -12.79 6.08 17.65
CA GLY A 50 -14.00 5.85 18.47
C GLY A 50 -13.64 5.75 19.95
N LYS A 51 -14.40 4.96 20.72
CA LYS A 51 -14.15 4.78 22.17
C LYS A 51 -12.99 3.83 22.50
N THR A 52 -12.72 2.85 21.64
CA THR A 52 -11.82 1.72 21.96
C THR A 52 -10.53 1.69 21.15
N GLY A 53 -10.40 2.49 20.10
CA GLY A 53 -9.24 2.48 19.21
C GLY A 53 -9.07 1.20 18.37
N ARG A 54 -10.01 0.24 18.45
CA ARG A 54 -9.87 -1.10 17.82
C ARG A 54 -9.64 -1.06 16.32
N LEU A 55 -10.21 -0.08 15.62
CA LEU A 55 -9.99 0.07 14.17
C LEU A 55 -8.54 0.44 13.87
N ALA A 56 -8.03 1.49 14.50
CA ALA A 56 -6.63 1.91 14.36
C ALA A 56 -5.67 0.77 14.74
N GLY A 57 -5.93 0.07 15.85
CA GLY A 57 -5.15 -1.09 16.29
C GLY A 57 -5.27 -2.34 15.39
N SER A 58 -6.23 -2.37 14.45
CA SER A 58 -6.39 -3.48 13.51
C SER A 58 -5.57 -3.33 12.23
N ILE A 59 -4.97 -2.15 12.01
CA ILE A 59 -4.27 -1.82 10.77
C ILE A 59 -2.91 -2.51 10.72
N ARG A 60 -2.64 -3.19 9.61
CA ARG A 60 -1.47 -4.04 9.41
C ARG A 60 -0.89 -3.87 8.02
N ALA A 61 0.42 -3.75 7.93
CA ALA A 61 1.15 -3.88 6.68
C ALA A 61 1.38 -5.36 6.33
N GLY A 62 1.43 -5.66 5.05
CA GLY A 62 1.86 -6.94 4.50
C GLY A 62 2.38 -6.73 3.08
N ALA A 63 2.94 -7.78 2.49
CA ALA A 63 3.49 -7.70 1.14
C ALA A 63 3.42 -9.04 0.42
N THR A 64 3.40 -8.96 -0.90
CA THR A 64 3.61 -10.06 -1.83
C THR A 64 4.72 -9.66 -2.80
N GLN A 65 5.13 -10.57 -3.69
CA GLN A 65 6.03 -10.21 -4.78
C GLN A 65 5.40 -9.21 -5.78
N LYS A 66 4.08 -8.97 -5.71
CA LYS A 66 3.35 -8.11 -6.65
C LYS A 66 3.01 -6.73 -6.09
N ALA A 67 2.81 -6.62 -4.77
CA ALA A 67 2.35 -5.39 -4.15
C ALA A 67 2.61 -5.35 -2.63
N GLY A 68 2.80 -4.13 -2.12
CA GLY A 68 2.60 -3.78 -0.71
C GLY A 68 1.10 -3.70 -0.38
N ILE A 69 0.70 -4.11 0.81
CA ILE A 69 -0.70 -4.25 1.21
C ILE A 69 -0.91 -3.64 2.59
N ILE A 70 -1.86 -2.70 2.69
CA ILE A 70 -2.41 -2.23 3.97
C ILE A 70 -3.73 -2.93 4.22
N ARG A 71 -3.85 -3.63 5.35
CA ARG A 71 -5.08 -4.29 5.79
C ARG A 71 -5.65 -3.52 6.97
N ALA A 72 -6.89 -3.06 6.87
CA ALA A 72 -7.65 -2.51 7.98
C ALA A 72 -8.80 -3.46 8.35
N GLY A 73 -8.94 -3.77 9.63
CA GLY A 73 -9.97 -4.67 10.13
C GLY A 73 -9.53 -6.12 10.33
N ARG A 74 -10.42 -6.85 11.01
CA ARG A 74 -10.37 -8.29 11.34
C ARG A 74 -11.81 -8.80 11.42
N LYS A 75 -12.01 -10.11 11.61
CA LYS A 75 -13.33 -10.67 11.96
C LYS A 75 -13.99 -9.95 13.15
N THR A 76 -13.17 -9.47 14.10
CA THR A 76 -13.60 -8.72 15.29
C THR A 76 -13.76 -7.20 15.06
N VAL A 77 -13.46 -6.71 13.86
CA VAL A 77 -13.61 -5.31 13.44
C VAL A 77 -14.26 -5.29 12.05
N PRO A 78 -15.50 -5.83 11.91
CA PRO A 78 -16.16 -5.98 10.61
C PRO A 78 -16.54 -4.65 9.97
N TYR A 79 -16.60 -3.59 10.77
CA TYR A 79 -16.99 -2.24 10.35
C TYR A 79 -15.85 -1.46 9.67
N ALA A 80 -14.63 -2.00 9.55
CA ALA A 80 -13.51 -1.30 8.92
C ALA A 80 -13.77 -0.92 7.46
N GLY A 81 -14.28 -1.86 6.66
CA GLY A 81 -14.64 -1.63 5.25
C GLY A 81 -15.76 -0.60 5.10
N PRO A 82 -16.92 -0.77 5.78
CA PRO A 82 -17.99 0.21 5.79
C PRO A 82 -17.56 1.62 6.23
N ILE A 83 -16.64 1.75 7.17
CA ILE A 83 -16.12 3.07 7.58
C ILE A 83 -15.21 3.67 6.50
N ASN A 84 -14.35 2.87 5.86
CA ASN A 84 -13.46 3.39 4.83
C ASN A 84 -14.23 3.78 3.55
N TYR A 85 -15.03 2.87 3.02
CA TYR A 85 -15.69 3.01 1.71
C TYR A 85 -17.15 3.47 1.79
N GLY A 86 -17.70 3.61 2.99
CA GLY A 86 -19.10 3.96 3.20
C GLY A 86 -20.03 2.75 3.13
N TRP A 87 -21.29 2.99 3.51
CA TRP A 87 -22.39 2.05 3.41
C TRP A 87 -23.69 2.83 3.17
N PRO A 88 -24.08 3.06 1.91
CA PRO A 88 -25.23 3.91 1.57
C PRO A 88 -26.55 3.43 2.19
N ALA A 89 -26.83 2.13 2.16
CA ALA A 89 -28.04 1.54 2.76
C ALA A 89 -28.14 1.74 4.28
N ARG A 90 -27.06 2.14 4.95
CA ARG A 90 -27.03 2.47 6.38
C ARG A 90 -26.67 3.94 6.64
N ASN A 91 -26.72 4.80 5.61
CA ASN A 91 -26.36 6.22 5.69
C ASN A 91 -24.94 6.48 6.24
N ILE A 92 -24.00 5.56 6.03
CA ILE A 92 -22.61 5.73 6.44
C ILE A 92 -21.83 6.35 5.29
N ARG A 93 -21.30 7.56 5.49
CA ARG A 93 -20.42 8.24 4.53
C ARG A 93 -19.01 7.65 4.57
N PRO A 94 -18.34 7.49 3.41
CA PRO A 94 -16.94 7.04 3.35
C PRO A 94 -16.02 8.03 4.07
N ARG A 95 -15.00 7.48 4.74
CA ARG A 95 -13.92 8.28 5.35
C ARG A 95 -12.59 8.19 4.61
N THR A 96 -12.43 7.23 3.70
CA THR A 96 -11.24 7.04 2.83
C THR A 96 -9.88 7.04 3.52
N PHE A 97 -9.83 6.86 4.84
CA PHE A 97 -8.61 7.05 5.65
C PHE A 97 -7.42 6.19 5.20
N VAL A 98 -7.64 4.97 4.69
CA VAL A 98 -6.55 4.14 4.16
C VAL A 98 -6.08 4.67 2.81
N ASN A 99 -7.01 5.04 1.94
CA ASN A 99 -6.72 5.57 0.60
C ASN A 99 -5.94 6.88 0.70
N ASP A 100 -6.42 7.78 1.55
CA ASP A 100 -5.80 9.09 1.73
C ASP A 100 -4.42 8.99 2.38
N ALA A 101 -4.22 8.01 3.28
CA ALA A 101 -2.90 7.75 3.86
C ALA A 101 -1.90 7.21 2.83
N VAL A 102 -2.33 6.28 1.97
CA VAL A 102 -1.47 5.74 0.92
C VAL A 102 -1.11 6.83 -0.11
N ALA A 103 -2.07 7.65 -0.50
CA ALA A 103 -1.85 8.78 -1.40
C ALA A 103 -0.93 9.84 -0.78
N SER A 104 -1.15 10.24 0.49
CA SER A 104 -0.33 11.27 1.13
C SER A 104 1.11 10.84 1.40
N THR A 105 1.36 9.54 1.50
CA THR A 105 2.71 8.98 1.72
C THR A 105 3.40 8.56 0.41
N GLU A 106 2.79 8.84 -0.75
CA GLU A 106 3.28 8.41 -2.05
C GLU A 106 4.73 8.77 -2.33
N SER A 107 5.09 10.03 -2.12
CA SER A 107 6.47 10.51 -2.33
C SER A 107 7.50 9.81 -1.45
N GLN A 108 7.08 9.23 -0.32
CA GLN A 108 7.97 8.55 0.61
C GLN A 108 8.20 7.10 0.18
N TRP A 109 7.12 6.35 -0.08
CA TRP A 109 7.26 4.94 -0.47
C TRP A 109 7.69 4.76 -1.94
N ALA A 110 7.46 5.74 -2.82
CA ALA A 110 7.93 5.69 -4.21
C ALA A 110 9.47 5.64 -4.31
N LYS A 111 10.18 6.27 -3.35
CA LYS A 111 11.65 6.28 -3.29
C LYS A 111 12.25 4.87 -3.11
N GLU A 112 11.53 3.99 -2.41
CA GLU A 112 11.93 2.59 -2.25
C GLU A 112 11.95 1.85 -3.60
N TYR A 113 10.94 2.09 -4.43
CA TYR A 113 10.88 1.52 -5.78
C TYR A 113 11.92 2.14 -6.71
N GLU A 114 12.14 3.45 -6.62
CA GLU A 114 13.16 4.13 -7.43
C GLU A 114 14.56 3.56 -7.14
N THR A 115 14.88 3.39 -5.86
CA THR A 115 16.15 2.78 -5.42
C THR A 115 16.29 1.36 -5.95
N PHE A 116 15.24 0.56 -5.84
CA PHE A 116 15.22 -0.81 -6.35
C PHE A 116 15.42 -0.87 -7.86
N VAL A 117 14.70 -0.06 -8.64
CA VAL A 117 14.83 0.00 -10.09
C VAL A 117 16.26 0.40 -10.49
N LYS A 118 16.84 1.43 -9.86
CA LYS A 118 18.23 1.84 -10.12
C LYS A 118 19.22 0.72 -9.85
N LYS A 119 19.08 0.03 -8.71
CA LYS A 119 19.92 -1.12 -8.35
C LYS A 119 19.84 -2.21 -9.41
N THR A 120 18.63 -2.62 -9.80
CA THR A 120 18.45 -3.69 -10.79
C THR A 120 18.96 -3.28 -12.17
N MET A 121 18.76 -2.03 -12.59
CA MET A 121 19.30 -1.54 -13.86
C MET A 121 20.84 -1.57 -13.90
N ASN A 122 21.50 -1.24 -12.79
CA ASN A 122 22.96 -1.30 -12.70
C ASN A 122 23.49 -2.74 -12.74
N GLN A 123 22.79 -3.68 -12.09
CA GLN A 123 23.13 -5.10 -12.14
C GLN A 123 23.01 -5.68 -13.56
N ILE A 124 21.99 -5.26 -14.32
CA ILE A 124 21.80 -5.72 -15.71
C ILE A 124 22.83 -5.11 -16.66
N LYS A 125 23.26 -3.85 -16.46
CA LYS A 125 24.24 -3.18 -17.33
C LYS A 125 25.69 -3.56 -17.05
N GLY A 126 25.99 -4.06 -15.86
CA GLY A 126 27.33 -4.50 -15.46
C GLY A 126 27.59 -6.00 -15.67
N ALA A 127 26.63 -6.73 -16.22
CA ALA A 127 26.72 -8.14 -16.62
C ALA A 127 26.70 -8.25 -18.15
#